data_AF-A0A377XGA1-F1
#
_entry.id   AF-A0A377XGA1-F1
#
_cell.length_a   1.000
_cell.length_b   1.000
_cell.length_c   1.000
_cell.angle_alpha   90.00
_cell.angle_beta   90.00
_cell.angle_gamma   90.00
#
_symmetry.space_group_name_H-M   'P 1'
#
loop_
_entity.id
_entity.type
_entity.pdbx_description
1 polymer ?
#
loop_
_entity_poly.entity_id
_entity_poly.type
_entity_poly.pdbx_seq_one_letter_code
_entity_poly.pdbx_strand_id
1 'polypeptide(L)'
;MYEDLAVLNRWLKTEEASSNPRNATFYNTLPLHDGNHFPGQSKTADYKVRAQKLFDDLDNFFTELEKSGRKVMVVVVPEHGGALKGDKMQVSGLRDIPSPSITNVPTAVKFFRHEGAA
;
A
#
# COMPACT_ATOMS: atom_id res chain seq x y z
N MET A 1 -2.80 14.33 -1.13
CA MET A 1 -2.43 12.94 -0.79
C MET A 1 -0.96 12.91 -0.47
N TYR A 2 -0.56 12.29 0.64
CA TYR A 2 0.86 12.17 1.02
C TYR A 2 1.52 11.04 0.21
N GLU A 3 2.84 11.11 0.07
CA GLU A 3 3.64 10.05 -0.55
C GLU A 3 3.84 8.90 0.45
N ASP A 4 3.51 7.67 0.03
CA ASP A 4 3.54 6.48 0.87
C ASP A 4 4.91 6.21 1.47
N LEU A 5 5.98 6.24 0.66
CA LEU A 5 7.35 6.02 1.13
C LEU A 5 7.75 7.03 2.21
N ALA A 6 7.35 8.29 2.09
CA ALA A 6 7.64 9.32 3.08
C ALA A 6 6.91 9.07 4.41
N VAL A 7 5.64 8.64 4.36
CA VAL A 7 4.85 8.29 5.55
C VAL A 7 5.46 7.06 6.25
N LEU A 8 5.78 6.02 5.48
CA LEU A 8 6.35 4.77 6.01
C LEU A 8 7.76 4.97 6.59
N ASN A 9 8.61 5.76 5.94
CA ASN A 9 9.93 6.12 6.50
C ASN A 9 9.81 6.94 7.78
N ARG A 10 8.81 7.83 7.88
CA ARG A 10 8.54 8.57 9.12
C ARG A 10 8.08 7.63 10.23
N TRP A 11 7.23 6.65 9.92
CA TRP A 11 6.84 5.62 10.87
C TRP A 11 8.06 4.83 11.36
N LEU A 12 8.92 4.37 10.45
CA LEU A 12 10.12 3.59 10.82
C LEU A 12 11.02 4.36 11.79
N LYS A 13 11.33 5.63 11.49
CA LYS A 13 12.12 6.50 12.37
C LYS A 13 11.48 6.69 13.75
N THR A 14 10.15 6.82 13.80
CA THR A 14 9.42 6.95 15.07
C THR A 14 9.56 5.69 15.91
N GLU A 15 9.47 4.53 15.27
CA GLU A 15 9.56 3.25 15.94
C GLU A 15 11.00 2.82 16.30
N GLU A 16 12.02 3.33 15.59
CA GLU A 16 13.43 3.19 15.96
C GLU A 16 13.78 4.02 17.21
N ALA A 17 13.15 5.17 17.39
CA ALA A 17 13.32 6.02 18.57
C ALA A 17 12.49 5.53 19.78
N SER A 18 11.57 4.59 19.57
CA SER A 18 10.67 4.06 20.59
C SER A 18 11.36 3.02 21.47
N SER A 19 11.14 3.09 22.79
CA SER A 19 11.56 2.03 23.72
C SER A 19 10.55 0.88 23.81
N ASN A 20 9.40 0.97 23.12
CA ASN A 20 8.39 -0.08 23.15
C ASN A 20 8.86 -1.31 22.35
N PRO A 21 8.96 -2.49 23.00
CA PRO A 21 9.49 -3.68 22.35
C PRO A 21 8.51 -4.29 21.33
N ARG A 22 7.22 -3.92 21.38
CA ARG A 22 6.15 -4.43 20.51
C ARG A 22 5.12 -3.34 20.28
N ASN A 23 4.74 -3.14 19.02
CA ASN A 23 3.68 -2.25 18.60
C ASN A 23 2.83 -2.92 17.51
N ALA A 24 1.66 -2.37 17.23
CA ALA A 24 0.86 -2.71 16.07
C ALA A 24 0.35 -1.40 15.45
N THR A 25 0.55 -1.24 14.15
CA THR A 25 0.15 -0.04 13.40
C THR A 25 -0.85 -0.42 12.33
N PHE A 26 -1.97 0.29 12.30
CA PHE A 26 -2.90 0.27 11.17
C PHE A 26 -2.58 1.45 10.24
N TYR A 27 -2.32 1.16 8.97
CA TYR A 27 -2.02 2.16 7.94
C TYR A 27 -2.99 1.99 6.78
N ASN A 28 -3.82 3.02 6.54
CA ASN A 28 -4.65 3.10 5.36
C ASN A 28 -4.05 4.10 4.38
N THR A 29 -4.02 3.74 3.10
CA THR A 29 -3.56 4.59 2.01
C THR A 29 -4.47 4.45 0.79
N LEU A 30 -4.70 5.57 0.10
CA LEU A 30 -5.70 5.67 -0.98
C LEU A 30 -5.14 6.16 -2.35
N PRO A 31 -3.84 5.97 -2.72
CA PRO A 31 -3.31 6.47 -3.99
C PRO A 31 -4.00 5.88 -5.20
N LEU A 32 -4.59 4.70 -5.06
CA LEU A 32 -5.28 3.98 -6.12
C LEU A 32 -6.79 4.30 -6.23
N HIS A 33 -7.31 5.18 -5.38
CA HIS A 33 -8.70 5.63 -5.48
C HIS A 33 -8.96 6.35 -6.80
N ASP A 34 -10.16 6.19 -7.36
CA ASP A 34 -10.57 6.90 -8.57
C ASP A 34 -10.69 8.42 -8.33
N GLY A 35 -10.53 9.22 -9.38
CA GLY A 35 -10.57 10.69 -9.30
C GLY A 35 -9.27 11.35 -8.80
N ASN A 36 -8.32 10.59 -8.25
CA ASN A 36 -7.00 11.14 -7.90
C ASN A 36 -6.29 11.68 -9.15
N HIS A 37 -5.75 12.90 -9.06
CA HIS A 37 -5.01 13.58 -10.11
C HIS A 37 -3.66 14.06 -9.61
N PHE A 38 -2.71 14.29 -10.52
CA PHE A 38 -1.43 14.91 -10.17
C PHE A 38 -1.62 16.40 -9.86
N PRO A 39 -0.76 17.00 -9.02
CA PRO A 39 -0.79 18.44 -8.77
C PRO A 39 -0.73 19.24 -10.07
N GLY A 40 -1.64 20.20 -10.22
CA GLY A 40 -1.73 21.04 -11.42
C GLY A 40 -2.34 20.35 -12.66
N GLN A 41 -2.79 19.09 -12.55
CA GLN A 41 -3.47 18.37 -13.63
C GLN A 41 -4.96 18.21 -13.28
N SER A 42 -5.84 18.50 -14.23
CA SER A 42 -7.29 18.29 -14.07
C SER A 42 -7.74 16.88 -14.46
N LYS A 43 -6.93 16.15 -15.23
CA LYS A 43 -7.20 14.77 -15.65
C LYS A 43 -6.85 13.80 -14.52
N THR A 44 -7.74 12.83 -14.29
CA THR A 44 -7.46 11.68 -13.41
C THR A 44 -6.16 11.00 -13.83
N ALA A 45 -5.28 10.77 -12.87
CA ALA A 45 -4.01 10.11 -13.09
C ALA A 45 -4.25 8.63 -13.44
N ASP A 46 -3.52 8.15 -14.45
CA ASP A 46 -3.61 6.78 -14.92
C ASP A 46 -3.38 5.78 -13.78
N TYR A 47 -4.24 4.76 -13.68
CA TYR A 47 -4.17 3.80 -12.59
C TYR A 47 -2.86 3.01 -12.62
N LYS A 48 -2.40 2.57 -13.79
CA LYS A 48 -1.18 1.76 -13.92
C LYS A 48 0.03 2.55 -13.44
N VAL A 49 0.12 3.83 -13.78
CA VAL A 49 1.20 4.72 -13.30
C VAL A 49 1.18 4.85 -11.78
N ARG A 50 0.01 5.08 -11.19
CA ARG A 50 -0.14 5.19 -9.72
C ARG A 50 0.13 3.87 -8.99
N ALA A 51 -0.32 2.75 -9.55
CA ALA A 51 -0.08 1.42 -9.02
C ALA A 51 1.41 1.06 -9.04
N GLN A 52 2.10 1.35 -10.15
CA GLN A 52 3.54 1.15 -10.24
C GLN A 52 4.27 1.96 -9.18
N LYS A 53 3.95 3.26 -9.03
CA LYS A 53 4.56 4.08 -7.98
C LYS A 53 4.32 3.51 -6.57
N LEU A 54 3.09 3.11 -6.24
CA LEU A 54 2.81 2.51 -4.93
C LEU A 54 3.65 1.24 -4.70
N PHE A 55 3.74 0.37 -5.71
CA PHE A 55 4.53 -0.86 -5.59
C PHE A 55 6.02 -0.58 -5.48
N ASP A 56 6.56 0.39 -6.21
CA ASP A 56 7.94 0.84 -6.09
C ASP A 56 8.22 1.43 -4.70
N ASP A 57 7.29 2.25 -4.17
CA ASP A 57 7.39 2.82 -2.83
C ASP A 57 7.36 1.73 -1.74
N LEU A 58 6.51 0.71 -1.89
CA LEU A 58 6.45 -0.44 -0.97
C LEU A 58 7.71 -1.31 -1.03
N ASP A 59 8.25 -1.57 -2.22
CA ASP A 59 9.46 -2.37 -2.40
C ASP A 59 10.71 -1.66 -1.84
N ASN A 60 10.81 -0.35 -2.07
CA ASN A 60 11.83 0.49 -1.44
C ASN A 60 11.69 0.46 0.09
N PHE A 61 10.48 0.56 0.63
CA PHE A 61 10.27 0.48 2.07
C PHE A 61 10.62 -0.90 2.64
N PHE A 62 10.31 -1.98 1.91
CA PHE A 62 10.71 -3.34 2.31
C PHE A 62 12.24 -3.48 2.37
N THR A 63 12.95 -2.88 1.43
CA THR A 63 14.42 -2.81 1.46
C THR A 63 14.92 -2.06 2.70
N GLU A 64 14.27 -0.96 3.10
CA GLU A 64 14.62 -0.24 4.34
C GLU A 64 14.30 -1.06 5.60
N LEU A 65 13.21 -1.82 5.62
CA LEU A 65 12.90 -2.75 6.71
C LEU A 65 13.96 -3.84 6.85
N GLU A 66 14.43 -4.42 5.74
CA GLU A 66 15.52 -5.41 5.74
C GLU A 66 16.81 -4.81 6.31
N LYS A 67 17.19 -3.61 5.87
CA LYS A 67 18.37 -2.89 6.40
C LYS A 67 18.25 -2.53 7.87
N SER A 68 17.05 -2.22 8.35
CA SER A 68 16.83 -1.84 9.76
C SER A 68 17.14 -2.98 10.74
N GLY A 69 17.14 -4.23 10.29
CA GLY A 69 17.32 -5.42 11.13
C GLY A 69 16.17 -5.67 12.12
N ARG A 70 15.10 -4.85 12.08
CA ARG A 70 13.96 -4.99 12.99
C ARG A 70 13.13 -6.23 12.68
N LYS A 71 12.54 -6.81 13.73
CA LYS A 71 11.59 -7.91 13.61
C LYS A 71 10.21 -7.32 13.31
N VAL A 72 9.79 -7.36 12.05
CA VAL A 72 8.52 -6.76 11.61
C VAL A 72 7.71 -7.79 10.82
N MET A 73 6.41 -7.89 11.11
CA MET A 73 5.45 -8.59 10.27
C MET A 73 4.63 -7.55 9.52
N VAL A 74 4.75 -7.52 8.20
CA VAL A 74 3.91 -6.68 7.34
C VAL A 74 2.78 -7.51 6.77
N VAL A 75 1.56 -7.02 6.92
CA VAL A 75 0.35 -7.59 6.31
C VAL A 75 -0.20 -6.55 5.35
N VAL A 76 -0.30 -6.92 4.06
CA VAL A 76 -0.89 -6.06 3.03
C VAL A 76 -2.28 -6.60 2.71
N VAL A 77 -3.31 -5.80 2.99
CA VAL A 77 -4.72 -6.15 2.77
C VAL A 77 -5.40 -5.02 2.00
N PRO A 78 -5.69 -5.17 0.70
CA PRO A 78 -6.47 -4.19 -0.03
C PRO A 78 -7.92 -4.15 0.49
N GLU A 79 -8.53 -2.97 0.52
CA GLU A 79 -9.93 -2.80 0.94
C GLU A 79 -10.90 -3.49 -0.04
N HIS A 80 -10.74 -3.19 -1.33
CA HIS A 80 -11.46 -3.79 -2.47
C HIS A 80 -10.78 -3.35 -3.79
N GLY A 81 -11.19 -3.92 -4.91
CA GLY A 81 -10.77 -3.52 -6.25
C GLY A 81 -11.28 -2.13 -6.67
N GLY A 82 -10.60 -1.55 -7.66
CA GLY A 82 -10.94 -0.23 -8.22
C GLY A 82 -11.99 -0.25 -9.34
N ALA A 83 -12.57 -1.40 -9.68
CA ALA A 83 -13.44 -1.60 -10.85
C ALA A 83 -12.87 -1.04 -12.17
N LEU A 84 -11.56 -1.20 -12.40
CA LEU A 84 -10.87 -0.68 -13.59
C LEU A 84 -11.47 -1.23 -14.89
N LYS A 85 -11.86 -2.51 -14.85
CA LYS A 85 -12.61 -3.17 -15.92
C LYS A 85 -14.05 -3.36 -15.44
N GLY A 86 -14.99 -2.80 -16.20
CA GLY A 86 -16.43 -3.03 -15.97
C GLY A 86 -16.86 -4.44 -16.37
N ASP A 87 -18.09 -4.77 -16.00
CA ASP A 87 -18.76 -6.03 -16.35
C ASP A 87 -20.14 -5.77 -16.99
N LYS A 88 -20.97 -6.82 -17.13
CA LYS A 88 -22.30 -6.71 -17.75
C LYS A 88 -23.32 -5.93 -16.91
N MET A 89 -23.09 -5.82 -15.60
CA MET A 89 -24.01 -5.22 -14.62
C MET A 89 -23.58 -3.80 -14.24
N GLN A 90 -22.29 -3.50 -14.24
CA GLN A 90 -21.74 -2.20 -13.82
C GLN A 90 -20.54 -1.79 -14.68
N VAL A 91 -20.54 -0.51 -15.09
CA VAL A 91 -19.46 0.09 -15.91
C VAL A 91 -18.17 0.27 -15.10
N SER A 92 -17.05 0.52 -15.79
CA SER A 92 -15.77 0.82 -15.13
C SER A 92 -15.92 1.98 -14.12
N GLY A 93 -15.28 1.83 -12.95
CA GLY A 93 -15.34 2.77 -11.82
C GLY A 93 -16.55 2.58 -10.89
N LEU A 94 -17.66 1.98 -11.37
CA LEU A 94 -18.84 1.72 -10.54
C LEU A 94 -18.64 0.47 -9.69
N ARG A 95 -19.03 0.56 -8.40
CA ARG A 95 -18.73 -0.45 -7.38
C ARG A 95 -19.90 -0.71 -6.42
N ASP A 96 -21.13 -0.40 -6.85
CA ASP A 96 -22.32 -0.56 -6.00
C ASP A 96 -22.64 -2.04 -5.74
N ILE A 97 -22.31 -2.92 -6.69
CA ILE A 97 -22.44 -4.38 -6.53
C ILE A 97 -21.05 -4.94 -6.21
N PRO A 98 -20.86 -5.66 -5.09
CA PRO A 98 -19.57 -6.22 -4.70
C PRO A 98 -19.23 -7.49 -5.50
N SER A 99 -19.06 -7.34 -6.81
CA SER A 99 -18.80 -8.46 -7.72
C SER A 99 -17.46 -9.16 -7.40
N PRO A 100 -17.29 -10.45 -7.76
CA PRO A 100 -16.05 -11.17 -7.47
C PRO A 100 -14.78 -10.49 -8.00
N SER A 101 -14.85 -9.77 -9.12
CA SER A 101 -13.70 -9.01 -9.66
C SER A 101 -13.33 -7.77 -8.83
N ILE A 102 -14.24 -7.29 -7.98
CA ILE A 102 -14.01 -6.19 -7.04
C ILE A 102 -13.57 -6.76 -5.68
N THR A 103 -14.14 -7.86 -5.22
CA THR A 103 -13.91 -8.38 -3.86
C THR A 103 -12.77 -9.39 -3.74
N ASN A 104 -12.36 -10.03 -4.84
CA ASN A 104 -11.18 -10.91 -4.83
C ASN A 104 -9.89 -10.08 -4.89
N VAL A 105 -9.28 -9.85 -3.72
CA VAL A 105 -8.09 -9.01 -3.56
C VAL A 105 -6.84 -9.81 -3.16
N PRO A 106 -5.65 -9.46 -3.67
CA PRO A 106 -4.41 -10.10 -3.26
C PRO A 106 -4.02 -9.67 -1.84
N THR A 107 -3.97 -10.62 -0.92
CA THR A 107 -3.47 -10.39 0.45
C THR A 107 -2.14 -11.10 0.64
N ALA A 108 -1.21 -10.45 1.32
CA ALA A 108 0.13 -11.00 1.56
C ALA A 108 0.63 -10.72 2.97
N VAL A 109 1.50 -11.61 3.45
CA VAL A 109 2.24 -11.46 4.71
C VAL A 109 3.72 -11.61 4.40
N LYS A 110 4.55 -10.67 4.89
CA LYS A 110 6.02 -10.76 4.84
C LYS A 110 6.60 -10.54 6.23
N PHE A 111 7.54 -11.38 6.62
CA PHE A 111 8.31 -11.24 7.86
C PHE A 111 9.70 -10.71 7.55
N PHE A 112 10.11 -9.70 8.29
CA PHE A 112 11.44 -9.09 8.26
C PHE A 112 12.17 -9.46 9.55
N ARG A 113 13.42 -9.87 9.44
CA ARG A 113 14.30 -10.17 10.58
C ARG A 113 15.75 -9.98 10.16
N HIS A 114 16.60 -9.65 11.13
CA HIS A 114 18.04 -9.87 10.99
C HIS A 114 18.33 -11.37 11.15
N GLU A 115 18.82 -12.04 10.10
CA GLU A 115 19.56 -13.29 10.24
C GLU A 115 20.99 -12.92 10.64
N GLY A 116 21.32 -13.05 11.92
CA GLY A 116 22.72 -13.19 12.29
C GLY A 116 23.25 -14.45 11.61
N ALA A 117 24.41 -14.36 10.96
CA ALA A 117 25.15 -15.53 10.52
C ALA A 117 25.23 -16.52 11.69
N ALA A 118 24.79 -17.76 11.45
CA ALA A 118 24.97 -18.87 12.37
C ALA A 118 26.46 -19.20 12.52
#